data_AF-H2C431-F1
#
_entry.id   AF-H2C431-F1
#
_cell.length_a   1.000
_cell.length_b   1.000
_cell.length_c   1.000
_cell.angle_alpha   90.00
_cell.angle_beta   90.00
_cell.angle_gamma   90.00
#
_symmetry.space_group_name_H-M   'P 1'
#
loop_
_entity.id
_entity.type
_entity.pdbx_description
1 polymer ?
#
loop_
_entity_poly.entity_id
_entity_poly.type
_entity_poly.pdbx_seq_one_letter_code
_entity_poly.pdbx_strand_id
1 'polypeptide(L)'
;MGKLKKVVQSYNRLVRRKGLAGLDTAIILIAFIITASVLAFVAINMGLFVTQKAKTTINKGEETASTALTVSSSVLYAVNYPTNSKSYWIYFTVSPTSGVSSVELDPATTGLSFVATQEGLTLSNIYKYTLLTVPNPGTLYSTVSGSYLTLQNNVSSGGNTYVYYPNPYYALLALNETLGKNMKNSPIYINYTAYTVQSPEPVWLKHDNNFTFTLTINGNTVKYYVFVNQTFAFSFPVAGDPLVGSAIAPAGSTIGFMILFGPNVGSHIFEYQTINIQITPNIGSPLTLSEYIYQPEGSVTSIG
;
A
#
# COMPACT_ATOMS: atom_id res chain seq x y z
N MET A 1 -52.13 -7.32 90.10
CA MET A 1 -50.86 -7.46 89.34
C MET A 1 -51.01 -7.95 87.89
N GLY A 2 -52.03 -8.76 87.52
CA GLY A 2 -52.14 -9.34 86.17
C GLY A 2 -52.46 -8.37 85.02
N LYS A 3 -53.20 -7.27 85.27
CA LYS A 3 -53.52 -6.26 84.24
C LYS A 3 -52.27 -5.49 83.77
N LEU A 4 -51.36 -5.15 84.68
CA LEU A 4 -50.13 -4.42 84.36
C LEU A 4 -49.16 -5.28 83.52
N LYS A 5 -49.01 -6.57 83.86
CA LYS A 5 -48.25 -7.53 83.04
C LYS A 5 -48.81 -7.68 81.63
N LYS A 6 -50.14 -7.74 81.47
CA LYS A 6 -50.79 -7.79 80.13
C LYS A 6 -50.53 -6.54 79.29
N VAL A 7 -50.53 -5.36 79.91
CA VAL A 7 -50.26 -4.08 79.21
C VAL A 7 -48.81 -4.01 78.75
N VAL A 8 -47.84 -4.33 79.61
CA VAL A 8 -46.41 -4.36 79.25
C VAL A 8 -46.11 -5.40 78.16
N GLN A 9 -46.73 -6.57 78.25
CA GLN A 9 -46.57 -7.62 77.24
C GLN A 9 -47.18 -7.24 75.88
N SER A 10 -48.29 -6.48 75.89
CA SER A 10 -48.91 -5.95 74.67
C SER A 10 -48.07 -4.83 74.05
N TYR A 11 -47.49 -3.95 74.86
CA TYR A 11 -46.59 -2.89 74.40
C TYR A 11 -45.30 -3.46 73.77
N ASN A 12 -44.64 -4.42 74.42
CA ASN A 12 -43.46 -5.10 73.86
C ASN A 12 -43.76 -5.86 72.56
N ARG A 13 -44.98 -6.39 72.41
CA ARG A 13 -45.42 -7.05 71.16
C ARG A 13 -45.60 -6.04 70.02
N LEU A 14 -46.09 -4.83 70.33
CA LEU A 14 -46.22 -3.73 69.37
C LEU A 14 -44.85 -3.18 68.93
N VAL A 15 -43.93 -2.98 69.87
CA VAL A 15 -42.56 -2.52 69.56
C VAL A 15 -41.79 -3.57 68.75
N ARG A 16 -41.88 -4.86 69.09
CA ARG A 16 -41.29 -5.95 68.28
C ARG A 16 -41.84 -6.00 66.86
N ARG A 17 -43.15 -5.79 66.67
CA ARG A 17 -43.78 -5.78 65.34
C ARG A 17 -43.32 -4.57 64.50
N LYS A 18 -43.12 -3.40 65.12
CA LYS A 18 -42.57 -2.22 64.45
C LYS A 18 -41.09 -2.43 64.03
N GLY A 19 -40.26 -3.04 64.87
CA GLY A 19 -38.88 -3.37 64.53
C GLY A 19 -38.75 -4.45 63.44
N LEU A 20 -39.65 -5.43 63.41
CA LEU A 20 -39.69 -6.48 62.39
C LEU A 20 -40.04 -5.92 61.00
N ALA A 21 -41.04 -5.03 60.92
CA ALA A 21 -41.41 -4.38 59.65
C ALA A 21 -40.29 -3.45 59.09
N GLY A 22 -39.51 -2.82 59.97
CA GLY A 22 -38.32 -2.04 59.57
C GLY A 22 -37.18 -2.90 59.04
N LEU A 23 -37.00 -4.10 59.59
CA LEU A 23 -36.01 -5.07 59.11
C LEU A 23 -36.40 -5.63 57.73
N ASP A 24 -37.67 -5.98 57.52
CA ASP A 24 -38.15 -6.52 56.24
C ASP A 24 -37.98 -5.49 55.10
N THR A 25 -38.30 -4.22 55.39
CA THR A 25 -38.12 -3.12 54.42
C THR A 25 -36.64 -2.83 54.14
N ALA A 26 -35.74 -2.95 55.12
CA ALA A 26 -34.31 -2.81 54.92
C ALA A 26 -33.72 -3.93 54.04
N ILE A 27 -34.18 -5.17 54.19
CA ILE A 27 -33.75 -6.29 53.33
C ILE A 27 -34.17 -6.06 51.88
N ILE A 28 -35.41 -5.62 51.65
CA ILE A 28 -35.91 -5.27 50.30
C ILE A 28 -35.08 -4.12 49.70
N LEU A 29 -34.74 -3.11 50.50
CA LEU A 29 -33.91 -1.99 50.07
C LEU A 29 -32.50 -2.45 49.61
N ILE A 30 -31.85 -3.33 50.37
CA ILE A 30 -30.54 -3.88 50.00
C ILE A 30 -30.64 -4.67 48.69
N ALA A 31 -31.65 -5.52 48.53
CA ALA A 31 -31.87 -6.28 47.30
C ALA A 31 -32.09 -5.36 46.08
N PHE A 32 -32.84 -4.27 46.26
CA PHE A 32 -33.05 -3.27 45.22
C PHE A 32 -31.76 -2.52 44.85
N ILE A 33 -30.95 -2.15 45.85
CA ILE A 33 -29.65 -1.49 45.60
C ILE A 33 -28.69 -2.43 44.88
N ILE A 34 -28.63 -3.72 45.25
CA ILE A 34 -27.77 -4.71 44.57
C ILE A 34 -28.21 -4.88 43.12
N THR A 35 -29.51 -5.09 42.87
CA THR A 35 -30.03 -5.24 41.50
C THR A 35 -29.80 -3.98 40.65
N ALA A 36 -30.00 -2.79 41.22
CA ALA A 36 -29.68 -1.52 40.56
C ALA A 36 -28.18 -1.39 40.26
N SER A 37 -27.30 -1.80 41.19
CA SER A 37 -25.84 -1.74 41.03
C SER A 37 -25.36 -2.69 39.94
N VAL A 38 -25.90 -3.91 39.88
CA VAL A 38 -25.60 -4.87 38.81
C VAL A 38 -26.08 -4.37 37.46
N LEU A 39 -27.30 -3.82 37.38
CA LEU A 39 -27.82 -3.21 36.17
C LEU A 39 -26.94 -2.04 35.69
N ALA A 40 -26.51 -1.17 36.62
CA ALA A 40 -25.62 -0.05 36.31
C ALA A 40 -24.25 -0.53 35.82
N PHE A 41 -23.66 -1.55 36.44
CA PHE A 41 -22.40 -2.14 36.00
C PHE A 41 -22.50 -2.71 34.58
N VAL A 42 -23.57 -3.45 34.29
CA VAL A 42 -23.83 -3.99 32.95
C VAL A 42 -24.02 -2.86 31.93
N ALA A 43 -24.83 -1.85 32.27
CA ALA A 43 -25.09 -0.71 31.40
C ALA A 43 -23.81 0.08 31.09
N ILE A 44 -22.93 0.30 32.08
CA ILE A 44 -21.64 0.98 31.89
C ILE A 44 -20.73 0.14 31.00
N ASN A 45 -20.58 -1.16 31.25
CA ASN A 45 -19.71 -2.02 30.45
C ASN A 45 -20.19 -2.17 29.00
N MET A 46 -21.50 -2.33 28.80
CA MET A 46 -22.08 -2.32 27.46
C MET A 46 -21.93 -0.95 26.79
N GLY A 47 -22.11 0.14 27.54
CA GLY A 47 -21.87 1.50 27.06
C GLY A 47 -20.41 1.73 26.63
N LEU A 48 -19.44 1.22 27.40
CA LEU A 48 -18.02 1.26 27.06
C LEU A 48 -17.71 0.42 25.81
N PHE A 49 -18.30 -0.76 25.68
CA PHE A 49 -18.14 -1.58 24.48
C PHE A 49 -18.71 -0.88 23.24
N VAL A 50 -19.92 -0.32 23.34
CA VAL A 50 -20.57 0.43 22.25
C VAL A 50 -19.76 1.66 21.86
N THR A 51 -19.22 2.42 22.82
CA THR A 51 -18.40 3.60 22.54
C THR A 51 -17.05 3.24 21.90
N GLN A 52 -16.39 2.16 22.34
CA GLN A 52 -15.19 1.64 21.67
C GLN A 52 -15.49 1.19 20.24
N LYS A 53 -16.60 0.48 20.04
CA LYS A 53 -17.02 0.04 18.70
C LYS A 53 -17.39 1.23 17.81
N ALA A 54 -18.07 2.24 18.34
CA ALA A 54 -18.36 3.48 17.63
C ALA A 54 -17.09 4.20 17.21
N LYS A 55 -16.11 4.36 18.12
CA LYS A 55 -14.80 4.96 17.82
C LYS A 55 -14.07 4.22 16.69
N THR A 56 -13.99 2.90 16.75
CA THR A 56 -13.34 2.11 15.68
C THR A 56 -14.06 2.24 14.33
N THR A 57 -15.39 2.34 14.35
CA THR A 57 -16.20 2.48 13.12
C THR A 57 -16.03 3.89 12.52
N ILE A 58 -16.01 4.92 13.36
CA ILE A 58 -15.77 6.31 12.93
C ILE A 58 -14.37 6.42 12.30
N ASN A 59 -13.33 5.93 12.97
CA ASN A 59 -11.97 5.97 12.44
C ASN A 59 -11.85 5.23 11.10
N LYS A 60 -12.42 4.03 10.98
CA LYS A 60 -12.42 3.30 9.70
C LYS A 60 -13.24 4.01 8.62
N GLY A 61 -14.34 4.65 9.00
CA GLY A 61 -15.15 5.46 8.09
C GLY A 61 -14.37 6.65 7.56
N GLU A 62 -13.62 7.34 8.41
CA GLU A 62 -12.70 8.41 8.04
C GLU A 62 -11.60 7.91 7.10
N GLU A 63 -10.92 6.80 7.44
CA GLU A 63 -9.90 6.18 6.60
C GLU A 63 -10.43 5.76 5.23
N THR A 64 -11.68 5.31 5.14
CA THR A 64 -12.30 4.86 3.87
C THR A 64 -12.83 6.02 3.03
N ALA A 65 -13.32 7.08 3.66
CA ALA A 65 -13.81 8.27 2.96
C ALA A 65 -12.67 9.17 2.46
N SER A 66 -11.54 9.16 3.16
CA SER A 66 -10.35 9.90 2.77
C SER A 66 -9.63 9.24 1.59
N THR A 67 -8.94 10.04 0.78
CA THR A 67 -8.07 9.51 -0.27
C THR A 67 -6.78 9.00 0.37
N ALA A 68 -6.53 7.70 0.25
CA ALA A 68 -5.39 7.07 0.89
C ALA A 68 -4.03 7.47 0.27
N LEU A 69 -4.02 7.80 -1.02
CA LEU A 69 -2.82 8.11 -1.79
C LEU A 69 -2.96 9.46 -2.50
N THR A 70 -1.87 10.23 -2.55
CA THR A 70 -1.73 11.42 -3.39
C THR A 70 -0.58 11.22 -4.38
N VAL A 71 -0.64 11.88 -5.53
CA VAL A 71 0.49 11.94 -6.48
C VAL A 71 1.57 12.84 -5.90
N SER A 72 2.83 12.40 -5.97
CA SER A 72 3.98 13.08 -5.35
C SER A 72 4.96 13.67 -6.37
N SER A 73 4.92 13.20 -7.62
CA SER A 73 5.76 13.71 -8.71
C SER A 73 5.04 13.65 -10.04
N SER A 74 5.64 14.29 -11.02
CA SER A 74 5.29 14.18 -12.43
C SER A 74 5.29 12.74 -12.93
N VAL A 75 4.40 12.49 -13.88
CA VAL A 75 4.22 11.23 -14.61
C VAL A 75 5.19 11.22 -15.78
N LEU A 76 6.20 10.36 -15.76
CA LEU A 76 7.11 10.19 -16.86
C LEU A 76 6.56 9.17 -17.86
N TYR A 77 6.70 9.43 -19.16
CA TYR A 77 6.33 8.50 -20.23
C TYR A 77 7.47 8.32 -21.23
N ALA A 78 7.68 7.06 -21.65
CA ALA A 78 8.71 6.70 -22.61
C ALA A 78 8.14 5.98 -23.84
N VAL A 79 8.62 6.42 -25.00
CA VAL A 79 8.25 5.94 -26.34
C VAL A 79 9.52 5.74 -27.17
N ASN A 80 9.42 5.00 -28.27
CA ASN A 80 10.46 4.84 -29.27
C ASN A 80 10.65 6.13 -30.09
N TYR A 81 11.38 7.11 -29.57
CA TYR A 81 11.73 8.33 -30.30
C TYR A 81 12.91 8.09 -31.26
N PRO A 82 12.91 8.67 -32.50
CA PRO A 82 11.94 9.61 -33.06
C PRO A 82 10.81 8.98 -33.88
N THR A 83 10.78 7.65 -34.02
CA THR A 83 9.78 7.00 -34.88
C THR A 83 8.39 6.95 -34.24
N ASN A 84 8.31 7.24 -32.94
CA ASN A 84 7.13 7.20 -32.06
C ASN A 84 6.22 6.03 -32.39
N SER A 85 6.79 4.83 -32.54
CA SER A 85 6.06 3.66 -33.05
C SER A 85 5.70 2.65 -31.96
N LYS A 86 6.26 2.82 -30.76
CA LYS A 86 6.07 1.91 -29.63
C LYS A 86 6.12 2.66 -28.31
N SER A 87 5.17 2.40 -27.41
CA SER A 87 5.20 2.82 -26.00
C SER A 87 5.99 1.81 -25.17
N TYR A 88 6.86 2.29 -24.27
CA TYR A 88 7.69 1.42 -23.44
C TYR A 88 7.19 1.32 -22.00
N TRP A 89 7.06 2.46 -21.34
CA TRP A 89 6.65 2.50 -19.94
C TRP A 89 6.12 3.87 -19.52
N ILE A 90 5.39 3.86 -18.40
CA ILE A 90 4.99 5.05 -17.64
C ILE A 90 5.54 4.90 -16.22
N TYR A 91 6.05 5.97 -15.63
CA TYR A 91 6.52 6.00 -14.25
C TYR A 91 5.93 7.21 -13.52
N PHE A 92 5.51 7.05 -12.29
CA PHE A 92 5.04 8.15 -11.45
C PHE A 92 5.25 7.80 -9.98
N THR A 93 5.19 8.78 -9.10
CA THR A 93 5.30 8.53 -7.65
C THR A 93 4.02 8.94 -6.92
N VAL A 94 3.73 8.20 -5.86
CA VAL A 94 2.62 8.47 -4.95
C VAL A 94 3.10 8.40 -3.51
N SER A 95 2.39 9.09 -2.63
CA SER A 95 2.62 9.06 -1.19
C SER A 95 1.31 8.84 -0.46
N PRO A 96 1.32 8.15 0.69
CA PRO A 96 0.19 8.17 1.60
C PRO A 96 -0.17 9.61 1.97
N THR A 97 -1.46 9.94 1.93
CA THR A 97 -1.97 11.27 2.31
C THR A 97 -1.73 11.53 3.80
N SER A 98 -1.55 12.80 4.20
CA SER A 98 -1.24 13.21 5.58
C SER A 98 -2.25 12.79 6.66
N GLY A 99 -3.43 12.28 6.28
CA GLY A 99 -4.46 11.76 7.18
C GLY A 99 -4.45 10.24 7.38
N VAL A 100 -3.58 9.50 6.70
CA VAL A 100 -3.52 8.03 6.75
C VAL A 100 -2.18 7.59 7.31
N SER A 101 -2.19 6.71 8.30
CA SER A 101 -0.95 6.23 8.94
C SER A 101 -0.09 5.38 8.01
N SER A 102 -0.73 4.60 7.14
CA SER A 102 -0.09 3.70 6.19
C SER A 102 -1.09 3.15 5.18
N VAL A 103 -0.63 2.76 3.99
CA VAL A 103 -1.43 2.12 2.94
C VAL A 103 -0.82 0.78 2.57
N GLU A 104 -1.63 -0.27 2.54
CA GLU A 104 -1.20 -1.57 2.03
C GLU A 104 -1.17 -1.54 0.50
N LEU A 105 -0.04 -1.93 -0.07
CA LEU A 105 0.19 -1.99 -1.51
C LEU A 105 0.54 -3.43 -1.94
N ASP A 106 -0.04 -4.44 -1.29
CA ASP A 106 0.09 -5.81 -1.78
C ASP A 106 -0.70 -5.99 -3.09
N PRO A 107 -0.12 -6.54 -4.18
CA PRO A 107 -0.82 -6.82 -5.43
C PRO A 107 -2.08 -7.70 -5.31
N ALA A 108 -2.24 -8.43 -4.20
CA ALA A 108 -3.44 -9.20 -3.90
C ALA A 108 -4.62 -8.34 -3.39
N THR A 109 -4.34 -7.15 -2.86
CA THR A 109 -5.35 -6.27 -2.23
C THR A 109 -5.48 -4.91 -2.89
N THR A 110 -4.44 -4.47 -3.59
CA THR A 110 -4.41 -3.22 -4.34
C THR A 110 -4.48 -3.50 -5.83
N GLY A 111 -5.29 -2.72 -6.56
CA GLY A 111 -5.39 -2.79 -8.01
C GLY A 111 -4.83 -1.54 -8.69
N LEU A 112 -4.29 -1.70 -9.89
CA LEU A 112 -3.98 -0.60 -10.80
C LEU A 112 -4.67 -0.86 -12.14
N SER A 113 -5.36 0.15 -12.66
CA SER A 113 -5.95 0.14 -14.00
C SER A 113 -5.41 1.29 -14.85
N PHE A 114 -5.39 1.07 -16.15
CA PHE A 114 -4.91 2.01 -17.16
C PHE A 114 -5.90 2.07 -18.31
N VAL A 115 -6.28 3.27 -18.74
CA VAL A 115 -7.20 3.50 -19.85
C VAL A 115 -6.63 4.55 -20.79
N ALA A 116 -6.56 4.20 -22.08
CA ALA A 116 -6.27 5.12 -23.17
C ALA A 116 -7.46 5.09 -24.14
N THR A 117 -8.37 6.05 -23.99
CA THR A 117 -9.69 6.02 -24.65
C THR A 117 -9.60 6.17 -26.17
N GLN A 118 -8.64 6.97 -26.68
CA GLN A 118 -8.50 7.16 -28.13
C GLN A 118 -7.99 5.88 -28.82
N GLU A 119 -7.20 5.07 -28.12
CA GLU A 119 -6.72 3.76 -28.59
C GLU A 119 -7.73 2.63 -28.35
N GLY A 120 -8.87 2.92 -27.69
CA GLY A 120 -9.83 1.88 -27.27
C GLY A 120 -9.25 0.87 -26.27
N LEU A 121 -8.20 1.25 -25.54
CA LEU A 121 -7.46 0.36 -24.66
C LEU A 121 -7.88 0.53 -23.20
N THR A 122 -8.34 -0.56 -22.59
CA THR A 122 -8.67 -0.63 -21.16
C THR A 122 -7.95 -1.81 -20.52
N LEU A 123 -7.09 -1.53 -19.55
CA LEU A 123 -6.33 -2.52 -18.81
C LEU A 123 -6.75 -2.49 -17.34
N SER A 124 -7.24 -3.61 -16.84
CA SER A 124 -7.70 -3.76 -15.46
C SER A 124 -6.75 -4.63 -14.66
N ASN A 125 -6.47 -4.22 -13.42
CA ASN A 125 -5.66 -4.95 -12.45
C ASN A 125 -4.29 -5.41 -12.99
N ILE A 126 -3.56 -4.46 -13.62
CA ILE A 126 -2.22 -4.71 -14.15
C ILE A 126 -1.13 -4.66 -13.08
N TYR A 127 -1.46 -4.27 -11.84
CA TYR A 127 -0.52 -4.33 -10.73
C TYR A 127 -0.24 -5.79 -10.34
N LYS A 128 1.01 -6.25 -10.50
CA LYS A 128 1.38 -7.67 -10.30
C LYS A 128 2.53 -7.88 -9.34
N TYR A 129 3.45 -6.93 -9.23
CA TYR A 129 4.67 -7.09 -8.44
C TYR A 129 4.91 -5.91 -7.52
N THR A 130 5.59 -6.17 -6.41
CA THR A 130 6.02 -5.13 -5.47
C THR A 130 7.43 -5.44 -5.00
N LEU A 131 8.29 -4.42 -4.99
CA LEU A 131 9.63 -4.50 -4.41
C LEU A 131 9.66 -4.00 -2.96
N LEU A 132 8.50 -3.70 -2.38
CA LEU A 132 8.36 -3.34 -0.96
C LEU A 132 8.62 -4.56 -0.05
N THR A 133 8.26 -5.76 -0.54
CA THR A 133 8.32 -7.02 0.22
C THR A 133 9.65 -7.76 0.11
N VAL A 134 10.70 -7.17 -0.48
CA VAL A 134 11.98 -7.88 -0.69
C VAL A 134 12.55 -8.37 0.65
N PRO A 135 12.58 -9.69 0.92
CA PRO A 135 12.91 -10.20 2.26
C PRO A 135 14.40 -10.19 2.56
N ASN A 136 15.25 -10.18 1.52
CA ASN A 136 16.71 -10.23 1.67
C ASN A 136 17.38 -9.24 0.70
N PRO A 137 17.56 -7.97 1.08
CA PRO A 137 18.23 -6.99 0.24
C PRO A 137 19.71 -7.30 -0.01
N GLY A 138 20.34 -8.19 0.76
CA GLY A 138 21.75 -8.56 0.59
C GLY A 138 22.05 -9.32 -0.71
N THR A 139 21.11 -10.13 -1.22
CA THR A 139 21.26 -10.84 -2.50
C THR A 139 21.03 -9.94 -3.71
N LEU A 140 20.20 -8.90 -3.57
CA LEU A 140 20.06 -7.84 -4.58
C LEU A 140 21.28 -6.91 -4.59
N TYR A 141 21.88 -6.66 -3.42
CA TYR A 141 23.06 -5.80 -3.26
C TYR A 141 24.30 -6.28 -4.01
N SER A 142 24.58 -7.60 -4.02
CA SER A 142 25.72 -8.16 -4.77
C SER A 142 25.52 -8.10 -6.30
N THR A 143 24.26 -8.00 -6.73
CA THR A 143 23.89 -8.20 -8.12
C THR A 143 23.69 -6.90 -8.90
N VAL A 144 23.29 -5.83 -8.21
CA VAL A 144 23.24 -4.47 -8.79
C VAL A 144 24.57 -3.73 -8.58
N SER A 145 25.60 -4.35 -7.98
CA SER A 145 26.89 -3.75 -7.59
C SER A 145 26.76 -2.64 -6.54
N GLY A 146 26.61 -2.96 -5.26
CA GLY A 146 27.14 -2.21 -4.10
C GLY A 146 26.88 -0.71 -3.91
N SER A 147 26.18 -0.01 -4.81
CA SER A 147 26.13 1.46 -4.85
C SER A 147 24.74 2.01 -5.21
N TYR A 148 23.74 1.13 -5.36
CA TYR A 148 22.38 1.49 -5.82
C TYR A 148 21.26 1.05 -4.89
N LEU A 149 21.66 0.43 -3.80
CA LEU A 149 20.97 0.49 -2.54
C LEU A 149 21.88 1.39 -1.70
N THR A 150 21.45 2.60 -1.34
CA THR A 150 21.90 3.09 -0.04
C THR A 150 21.26 2.16 0.98
N LEU A 151 21.83 0.97 1.17
CA LEU A 151 21.78 0.33 2.47
C LEU A 151 22.47 1.37 3.34
N GLN A 152 21.70 2.19 4.06
CA GLN A 152 22.26 2.93 5.15
C GLN A 152 22.59 1.91 6.24
N ASN A 153 23.61 1.09 5.98
CA ASN A 153 24.42 0.54 7.05
C ASN A 153 25.01 1.76 7.72
N ASN A 154 24.65 1.96 8.99
CA ASN A 154 25.01 3.09 9.84
C ASN A 154 24.01 4.26 9.83
N VAL A 155 22.81 4.01 10.36
CA VAL A 155 22.47 4.78 11.57
C VAL A 155 22.38 3.82 12.72
N SER A 156 23.33 3.97 13.63
CA SER A 156 23.41 3.36 14.94
C SER A 156 22.20 3.79 15.78
N SER A 157 21.01 3.27 15.50
CA SER A 157 19.83 3.32 16.39
C SER A 157 18.68 2.48 15.81
N GLY A 158 18.70 1.15 15.99
CA GLY A 158 17.46 0.35 15.89
C GLY A 158 17.46 -0.90 14.99
N GLY A 159 18.51 -1.20 14.22
CA GLY A 159 18.67 -2.54 13.60
C GLY A 159 17.85 -2.85 12.34
N ASN A 160 17.27 -1.86 11.66
CA ASN A 160 16.55 -2.06 10.39
C ASN A 160 17.37 -1.57 9.19
N THR A 161 17.46 -2.40 8.15
CA THR A 161 18.00 -2.05 6.83
C THR A 161 16.92 -1.35 6.02
N TYR A 162 17.23 -0.30 5.27
CA TYR A 162 16.30 0.37 4.35
C TYR A 162 16.70 0.14 2.89
N VAL A 163 15.72 -0.05 2.02
CA VAL A 163 15.93 -0.24 0.57
C VAL A 163 15.16 0.84 -0.16
N TYR A 164 15.88 1.66 -0.93
CA TYR A 164 15.29 2.69 -1.78
C TYR A 164 15.91 2.62 -3.16
N TYR A 165 15.10 2.89 -4.18
CA TYR A 165 15.54 2.98 -5.57
C TYR A 165 15.44 4.45 -6.02
N PRO A 166 16.55 5.21 -6.00
CA PRO A 166 16.54 6.62 -6.35
C PRO A 166 16.28 6.87 -7.84
N ASN A 167 16.31 5.82 -8.66
CA ASN A 167 16.02 5.86 -10.08
C ASN A 167 15.18 4.63 -10.46
N PRO A 168 14.10 4.79 -11.27
CA PRO A 168 13.26 3.68 -11.72
C PRO A 168 14.04 2.56 -12.44
N TYR A 169 15.13 2.89 -13.13
CA TYR A 169 15.96 1.88 -13.80
C TYR A 169 16.70 0.95 -12.81
N TYR A 170 17.03 1.43 -11.61
CA TYR A 170 17.57 0.53 -10.56
C TYR A 170 16.49 -0.42 -10.05
N ALA A 171 15.26 0.05 -9.92
CA ALA A 171 14.13 -0.79 -9.55
C ALA A 171 13.85 -1.86 -10.61
N LEU A 172 14.00 -1.53 -11.90
CA LEU A 172 13.88 -2.51 -13.00
C LEU A 172 14.94 -3.62 -12.93
N LEU A 173 16.20 -3.27 -12.64
CA LEU A 173 17.24 -4.27 -12.45
C LEU A 173 16.91 -5.18 -11.27
N ALA A 174 16.53 -4.61 -10.13
CA ALA A 174 16.10 -5.39 -8.97
C ALA A 174 14.90 -6.29 -9.25
N LEU A 175 13.91 -5.81 -10.00
CA LEU A 175 12.77 -6.62 -10.42
C LEU A 175 13.21 -7.82 -11.27
N ASN A 176 14.07 -7.61 -12.26
CA ASN A 176 14.60 -8.68 -13.09
C ASN A 176 15.32 -9.76 -12.26
N GLU A 177 16.02 -9.37 -11.19
CA GLU A 177 16.62 -10.29 -10.23
C GLU A 177 15.58 -11.09 -9.45
N THR A 178 14.58 -10.41 -8.88
CA THR A 178 13.53 -11.06 -8.09
C THR A 178 12.71 -12.06 -8.90
N LEU A 179 12.58 -11.83 -10.21
CA LEU A 179 11.86 -12.71 -11.13
C LEU A 179 12.77 -13.79 -11.76
N GLY A 180 14.04 -13.87 -11.36
CA GLY A 180 14.92 -15.00 -11.67
C GLY A 180 15.82 -14.84 -12.90
N LYS A 181 16.05 -13.61 -13.40
CA LYS A 181 16.93 -13.18 -14.50
C LYS A 181 16.87 -13.88 -15.86
N ASN A 182 16.44 -15.13 -15.98
CA ASN A 182 16.85 -16.03 -17.07
C ASN A 182 15.78 -17.04 -17.48
N MET A 183 14.51 -16.80 -17.17
CA MET A 183 13.45 -17.72 -17.57
C MET A 183 12.70 -17.18 -18.78
N LYS A 184 12.52 -18.02 -19.81
CA LYS A 184 11.64 -17.80 -20.98
C LYS A 184 10.22 -17.33 -20.59
N ASN A 185 9.83 -17.56 -19.34
CA ASN A 185 8.51 -17.29 -18.79
C ASN A 185 8.46 -16.02 -17.91
N SER A 186 9.57 -15.32 -17.71
CA SER A 186 9.57 -14.04 -16.97
C SER A 186 8.88 -12.96 -17.80
N PRO A 187 8.04 -12.09 -17.20
CA PRO A 187 7.41 -10.99 -17.93
C PRO A 187 8.42 -9.90 -18.36
N ILE A 188 9.61 -9.89 -17.75
CA ILE A 188 10.72 -9.00 -18.06
C ILE A 188 12.04 -9.75 -18.10
N TYR A 189 12.90 -9.40 -19.04
CA TYR A 189 14.28 -9.87 -19.15
C TYR A 189 15.20 -8.68 -19.39
N ILE A 190 16.30 -8.58 -18.62
CA ILE A 190 17.29 -7.52 -18.77
C ILE A 190 18.69 -8.11 -18.92
N ASN A 191 19.40 -7.63 -19.93
CA ASN A 191 20.80 -7.96 -20.20
C ASN A 191 21.62 -6.69 -20.45
N TYR A 192 22.93 -6.75 -20.25
CA TYR A 192 23.91 -5.70 -20.54
C TYR A 192 24.87 -6.08 -21.68
N THR A 193 24.73 -7.28 -22.24
CA THR A 193 25.48 -7.72 -23.42
C THR A 193 24.70 -7.37 -24.69
N ALA A 194 25.35 -6.75 -25.66
CA ALA A 194 24.73 -6.42 -26.93
C ALA A 194 24.55 -7.66 -27.80
N TYR A 195 23.39 -7.79 -28.45
CA TYR A 195 23.19 -8.79 -29.49
C TYR A 195 23.86 -8.34 -30.78
N THR A 196 24.63 -9.23 -31.39
CA THR A 196 25.40 -8.97 -32.62
C THR A 196 25.09 -10.04 -33.65
N VAL A 197 25.61 -9.89 -34.87
CA VAL A 197 25.45 -10.92 -35.92
C VAL A 197 26.07 -12.26 -35.48
N GLN A 198 27.14 -12.22 -34.68
CA GLN A 198 27.85 -13.40 -34.15
C GLN A 198 27.20 -13.97 -32.89
N SER A 199 26.39 -13.19 -32.18
CA SER A 199 25.61 -13.60 -31.01
C SER A 199 24.19 -13.03 -31.12
N PRO A 200 23.34 -13.63 -31.96
CA PRO A 200 22.03 -13.07 -32.28
C PRO A 200 21.09 -13.11 -31.08
N GLU A 201 20.10 -12.22 -31.12
CA GLU A 201 18.99 -12.21 -30.16
C GLU A 201 18.28 -13.58 -30.15
N PRO A 202 18.05 -14.18 -28.98
CA PRO A 202 17.27 -15.40 -28.86
C PRO A 202 15.86 -15.27 -29.47
N VAL A 203 15.40 -16.31 -30.17
CA VAL A 203 14.12 -16.31 -30.88
C VAL A 203 12.93 -15.96 -29.98
N TRP A 204 13.00 -16.32 -28.70
CA TRP A 204 11.92 -16.07 -27.73
C TRP A 204 11.79 -14.60 -27.30
N LEU A 205 12.80 -13.76 -27.54
CA LEU A 205 12.77 -12.32 -27.26
C LEU A 205 12.27 -11.48 -28.44
N LYS A 206 12.28 -12.04 -29.65
CA LYS A 206 12.03 -11.31 -30.91
C LYS A 206 10.68 -10.60 -30.96
N HIS A 207 9.70 -11.14 -30.24
CA HIS A 207 8.34 -10.60 -30.19
C HIS A 207 8.10 -9.70 -28.99
N ASP A 208 9.08 -9.51 -28.10
CA ASP A 208 8.92 -8.68 -26.91
C ASP A 208 9.01 -7.20 -27.28
N ASN A 209 8.40 -6.38 -26.42
CA ASN A 209 8.63 -4.94 -26.49
C ASN A 209 9.98 -4.64 -25.86
N ASN A 210 10.89 -4.01 -26.58
CA ASN A 210 12.25 -3.79 -26.11
C ASN A 210 12.63 -2.31 -26.12
N PHE A 211 13.43 -1.93 -25.13
CA PHE A 211 14.01 -0.60 -25.02
C PHE A 211 15.38 -0.68 -24.34
N THR A 212 16.13 0.41 -24.39
CA THR A 212 17.44 0.49 -23.74
C THR A 212 17.50 1.67 -22.81
N PHE A 213 18.18 1.51 -21.69
CA PHE A 213 18.55 2.60 -20.82
C PHE A 213 20.04 2.50 -20.49
N THR A 214 20.59 3.57 -19.94
CA THR A 214 21.99 3.63 -19.56
C THR A 214 22.09 4.08 -18.11
N LEU A 215 22.93 3.40 -17.34
CA LEU A 215 23.22 3.75 -15.95
C LEU A 215 24.72 3.92 -15.78
N THR A 216 25.11 4.97 -15.09
CA THR A 216 26.50 5.17 -14.67
C THR A 216 26.69 4.52 -13.32
N ILE A 217 27.43 3.42 -13.32
CA ILE A 217 27.68 2.55 -12.18
C ILE A 217 29.16 2.63 -11.80
N ASN A 218 29.49 3.16 -10.62
CA ASN A 218 30.88 3.32 -10.14
C ASN A 218 31.78 4.06 -11.16
N GLY A 219 31.22 5.08 -11.82
CA GLY A 219 31.90 5.83 -12.89
C GLY A 219 31.88 5.16 -14.27
N ASN A 220 31.45 3.90 -14.37
CA ASN A 220 31.33 3.19 -15.63
C ASN A 220 29.90 3.26 -16.18
N THR A 221 29.77 3.77 -17.40
CA THR A 221 28.48 3.87 -18.07
C THR A 221 28.14 2.54 -18.74
N VAL A 222 27.09 1.87 -18.26
CA VAL A 222 26.63 0.57 -18.75
C VAL A 222 25.29 0.73 -19.44
N LYS A 223 25.18 0.18 -20.65
CA LYS A 223 23.92 0.12 -21.42
C LYS A 223 23.20 -1.19 -21.15
N TYR A 224 21.93 -1.11 -20.80
CA TYR A 224 21.05 -2.26 -20.58
C TYR A 224 20.01 -2.36 -21.69
N TYR A 225 19.69 -3.59 -22.04
CA TYR A 225 18.66 -3.98 -23.00
C TYR A 225 17.54 -4.67 -22.22
N VAL A 226 16.35 -4.08 -22.27
CA VAL A 226 15.16 -4.55 -21.57
C VAL A 226 14.20 -5.15 -22.58
N PHE A 227 13.65 -6.30 -22.25
CA PHE A 227 12.63 -6.99 -23.03
C PHE A 227 11.43 -7.25 -22.12
N VAL A 228 10.25 -6.81 -22.56
CA VAL A 228 8.99 -6.92 -21.84
C VAL A 228 8.03 -7.76 -22.66
N ASN A 229 7.68 -8.94 -22.13
CA ASN A 229 6.80 -9.88 -22.79
C ASN A 229 5.32 -9.64 -22.44
N GLN A 230 5.05 -9.10 -21.25
CA GLN A 230 3.69 -8.89 -20.74
C GLN A 230 3.51 -7.48 -20.20
N THR A 231 2.30 -6.93 -20.33
CA THR A 231 1.98 -5.63 -19.74
C THR A 231 1.66 -5.81 -18.26
N PHE A 232 2.42 -5.14 -17.40
CA PHE A 232 2.21 -5.17 -15.96
C PHE A 232 2.70 -3.89 -15.30
N ALA A 233 2.27 -3.66 -14.08
CA ALA A 233 2.75 -2.60 -13.22
C ALA A 233 3.39 -3.19 -11.97
N PHE A 234 4.41 -2.50 -11.46
CA PHE A 234 5.02 -2.83 -10.19
C PHE A 234 5.31 -1.57 -9.38
N SER A 235 5.44 -1.73 -8.07
CA SER A 235 5.78 -0.65 -7.16
C SER A 235 7.13 -0.90 -6.48
N PHE A 236 7.75 0.18 -6.05
CA PHE A 236 9.03 0.13 -5.35
C PHE A 236 9.22 1.36 -4.44
N PRO A 237 10.00 1.21 -3.35
CA PRO A 237 10.27 2.32 -2.45
C PRO A 237 11.23 3.34 -3.10
N VAL A 238 10.84 4.61 -3.14
CA VAL A 238 11.67 5.72 -3.66
C VAL A 238 12.35 6.47 -2.52
N ALA A 239 11.60 6.81 -1.47
CA ALA A 239 12.11 7.49 -0.28
C ALA A 239 11.20 7.26 0.94
N GLY A 240 11.75 7.42 2.16
CA GLY A 240 10.95 7.55 3.39
C GLY A 240 10.15 6.30 3.83
N ASP A 241 10.44 5.13 3.26
CA ASP A 241 9.86 3.84 3.63
C ASP A 241 10.75 3.06 4.65
N PRO A 242 10.38 3.05 5.94
CA PRO A 242 11.12 2.39 6.99
C PRO A 242 10.97 0.86 7.06
N LEU A 243 10.15 0.21 6.20
CA LEU A 243 9.75 -1.18 6.40
C LEU A 243 10.27 -2.11 5.29
N VAL A 244 11.43 -2.74 5.51
CA VAL A 244 11.88 -3.83 4.63
C VAL A 244 11.02 -5.08 4.86
N GLY A 245 10.43 -5.59 3.77
CA GLY A 245 9.75 -6.88 3.77
C GLY A 245 8.24 -6.82 4.01
N SER A 246 7.64 -5.63 4.01
CA SER A 246 6.19 -5.45 4.09
C SER A 246 5.69 -4.70 2.86
N ALA A 247 4.49 -5.02 2.36
CA ALA A 247 3.86 -4.25 1.28
C ALA A 247 3.17 -2.97 1.80
N ILE A 248 3.40 -2.60 3.05
CA ILE A 248 2.82 -1.43 3.71
C ILE A 248 3.70 -0.20 3.45
N ALA A 249 3.13 0.83 2.81
CA ALA A 249 3.72 2.15 2.66
C ALA A 249 3.28 3.08 3.81
N PRO A 250 4.16 3.48 4.74
CA PRO A 250 3.78 4.33 5.86
C PRO A 250 3.72 5.82 5.50
N ALA A 251 3.08 6.62 6.35
CA ALA A 251 3.00 8.07 6.21
C ALA A 251 4.40 8.71 6.04
N GLY A 252 4.52 9.61 5.07
CA GLY A 252 5.80 10.26 4.72
C GLY A 252 6.69 9.47 3.76
N SER A 253 6.32 8.24 3.39
CA SER A 253 7.00 7.51 2.32
C SER A 253 6.60 8.00 0.93
N THR A 254 7.48 7.75 -0.04
CA THR A 254 7.24 7.97 -1.47
C THR A 254 7.45 6.65 -2.19
N ILE A 255 6.42 6.21 -2.90
CA ILE A 255 6.37 4.94 -3.62
C ILE A 255 6.34 5.23 -5.11
N GLY A 256 7.26 4.62 -5.85
CA GLY A 256 7.29 4.65 -7.30
C GLY A 256 6.38 3.57 -7.86
N PHE A 257 5.55 3.93 -8.83
CA PHE A 257 4.81 3.00 -9.67
C PHE A 257 5.36 3.08 -11.08
N MET A 258 5.60 1.92 -11.69
CA MET A 258 6.02 1.83 -13.08
C MET A 258 5.13 0.82 -13.81
N ILE A 259 4.56 1.27 -14.93
CA ILE A 259 3.79 0.45 -15.88
C ILE A 259 4.72 0.13 -17.03
N LEU A 260 4.92 -1.16 -17.32
CA LEU A 260 5.67 -1.66 -18.45
C LEU A 260 4.70 -2.22 -19.49
N PHE A 261 4.89 -1.87 -20.76
CA PHE A 261 4.02 -2.33 -21.83
C PHE A 261 4.63 -3.52 -22.57
N GLY A 262 3.93 -4.65 -22.58
CA GLY A 262 4.25 -5.80 -23.43
C GLY A 262 3.98 -5.50 -24.90
N PRO A 263 4.23 -6.45 -25.81
CA PRO A 263 4.26 -6.20 -27.25
C PRO A 263 2.91 -5.80 -27.86
N ASN A 264 1.80 -6.35 -27.36
CA ASN A 264 0.46 -6.00 -27.85
C ASN A 264 0.11 -4.56 -27.48
N VAL A 265 0.23 -4.22 -26.20
CA VAL A 265 -0.12 -2.89 -25.69
C VAL A 265 0.90 -1.84 -26.14
N GLY A 266 2.18 -2.19 -26.10
CA GLY A 266 3.28 -1.30 -26.46
C GLY A 266 3.32 -0.94 -27.94
N SER A 267 2.54 -1.60 -28.80
CA SER A 267 2.35 -1.18 -30.19
C SER A 267 1.47 0.08 -30.34
N HIS A 268 0.66 0.40 -29.32
CA HIS A 268 -0.10 1.64 -29.26
C HIS A 268 0.80 2.79 -28.82
N ILE A 269 0.50 4.00 -29.29
CA ILE A 269 1.24 5.22 -28.98
C ILE A 269 0.28 6.13 -28.22
N PHE A 270 0.62 6.45 -26.98
CA PHE A 270 -0.28 7.21 -26.11
C PHE A 270 -0.09 8.72 -26.23
N GLU A 271 0.59 9.22 -27.26
CA GLU A 271 0.80 10.65 -27.49
C GLU A 271 -0.48 11.35 -27.97
N TYR A 272 -0.60 12.64 -27.66
CA TYR A 272 -1.70 13.51 -28.04
C TYR A 272 -3.08 13.06 -27.55
N GLN A 273 -3.11 12.35 -26.41
CA GLN A 273 -4.34 11.93 -25.76
C GLN A 273 -4.23 11.99 -24.23
N THR A 274 -5.40 12.00 -23.59
CA THR A 274 -5.51 11.84 -22.14
C THR A 274 -5.52 10.37 -21.79
N ILE A 275 -4.58 9.97 -20.93
CA ILE A 275 -4.58 8.66 -20.28
C ILE A 275 -5.20 8.78 -18.89
N ASN A 276 -5.82 7.70 -18.43
CA ASN A 276 -6.33 7.59 -17.07
C ASN A 276 -5.65 6.42 -16.37
N ILE A 277 -5.01 6.70 -15.23
CA ILE A 277 -4.42 5.69 -14.35
C ILE A 277 -5.19 5.74 -13.04
N GLN A 278 -5.69 4.60 -12.59
CA GLN A 278 -6.38 4.54 -11.31
C GLN A 278 -5.76 3.47 -10.41
N ILE A 279 -5.36 3.88 -9.21
CA ILE A 279 -4.91 3.00 -8.13
C ILE A 279 -6.08 2.84 -7.16
N THR A 280 -6.46 1.59 -6.92
CA THR A 280 -7.48 1.21 -5.94
C THR A 280 -6.78 0.51 -4.77
N PRO A 281 -6.41 1.24 -3.71
CA PRO A 281 -5.85 0.66 -2.50
C PRO A 281 -6.90 -0.15 -1.73
N ASN A 282 -6.45 -0.93 -0.73
CA ASN A 282 -7.36 -1.71 0.13
C ASN A 282 -8.20 -0.85 1.09
N ILE A 283 -7.75 0.38 1.37
CA ILE A 283 -8.39 1.38 2.22
C ILE A 283 -8.41 2.72 1.50
N GLY A 284 -9.40 3.55 1.80
CA GLY A 284 -9.56 4.88 1.20
C GLY A 284 -10.15 4.87 -0.21
N SER A 285 -10.46 6.07 -0.71
CA SER A 285 -10.98 6.24 -2.06
C SER A 285 -9.90 5.95 -3.11
N PRO A 286 -10.26 5.41 -4.30
CA PRO A 286 -9.33 5.25 -5.40
C PRO A 286 -8.66 6.57 -5.78
N LEU A 287 -7.35 6.52 -6.04
CA LEU A 287 -6.61 7.64 -6.63
C LEU A 287 -6.74 7.53 -8.16
N THR A 288 -7.26 8.58 -8.80
CA THR A 288 -7.34 8.66 -10.26
C THR A 288 -6.48 9.80 -10.77
N LEU A 289 -5.58 9.47 -11.69
CA LEU A 289 -4.68 10.38 -12.38
C LEU A 289 -5.12 10.45 -13.85
N SER A 290 -5.42 11.65 -14.32
CA SER A 290 -5.84 11.92 -15.70
C SER A 290 -4.85 12.89 -16.32
N GLU A 291 -4.00 12.39 -17.21
CA GLU A 291 -2.86 13.15 -17.72
C GLU A 291 -2.88 13.21 -19.24
N TYR A 292 -2.64 14.40 -19.81
CA TYR A 292 -2.54 14.58 -21.25
C TYR A 292 -1.08 14.40 -21.70
N ILE A 293 -0.84 13.38 -22.52
CA ILE A 293 0.51 13.08 -23.00
C ILE A 293 0.82 13.98 -24.20
N TYR A 294 1.82 14.83 -24.05
CA TYR A 294 2.32 15.69 -25.11
C TYR A 294 3.84 15.68 -25.13
N GLN A 295 4.46 15.26 -26.24
CA GLN A 295 5.90 15.19 -26.39
C GLN A 295 6.38 16.19 -27.46
N PRO A 296 6.91 17.36 -27.07
CA PRO A 296 7.30 18.39 -28.04
C PRO A 296 8.63 18.18 -28.75
N GLU A 297 9.51 17.28 -28.30
CA GLU A 297 10.71 16.72 -28.97
C GLU A 297 11.68 16.17 -27.91
N GLY A 298 12.17 14.92 -28.07
CA GLY A 298 13.29 14.37 -27.29
C GLY A 298 12.96 13.59 -25.99
N SER A 299 13.46 12.35 -25.93
CA SER A 299 13.65 11.43 -24.80
C SER A 299 12.96 11.72 -23.46
N VAL A 300 12.04 10.82 -23.07
CA VAL A 300 11.29 10.75 -21.80
C VAL A 300 10.57 12.07 -21.48
N THR A 301 9.30 12.13 -21.88
CA THR A 301 8.45 13.25 -21.49
C THR A 301 8.22 13.18 -20.00
N SER A 302 8.69 14.19 -19.26
CA SER A 302 8.17 14.49 -17.94
C SER A 302 6.79 15.11 -18.11
N ILE A 303 5.76 14.36 -17.77
CA ILE A 303 4.37 14.83 -17.85
C ILE A 303 3.98 15.36 -16.47
N GLY A 304 3.84 16.68 -16.36
CA GLY A 304 3.19 17.38 -15.25
C GLY A 304 3.84 17.23 -13.90
#